data_AF-A0A4R5MAG1-F1
#
_entry.id   AF-A0A4R5MAG1-F1
#
_cell.length_a   1.000
_cell.length_b   1.000
_cell.length_c   1.000
_cell.angle_alpha   90.00
_cell.angle_beta   90.00
_cell.angle_gamma   90.00
#
_symmetry.space_group_name_H-M   'P 1'
#
loop_
_entity.id
_entity.type
_entity.pdbx_description
1 polymer ?
#
loop_
_entity_poly.entity_id
_entity_poly.type
_entity_poly.pdbx_seq_one_letter_code
_entity_poly.pdbx_strand_id
1 'polypeptide(L)'
;MRFASLGSGSEGNALVVEADGGATPTRVLLDCGFSAKEVERRLARVGLAADTLSAILITHEHSDHIGSALTLARRWSIPLYMSWGTAQAVGADDAGVEFNVLWGDEVVEIGALGVLPYTVPHDAREPLQFVFSDGANRLGVLTDVGESTPHINAVLSGCDALVLECNHDVGMLAASRYPASLKARIGGSHGHLNNEAAGGILAALDRSKLRHLVAAHLSQQNNTPELARAAMAAVLGNAATEIGVATQGEGFDWLAL
;
A
#
# COMPACT_ATOMS: atom_id res chain seq x y z
N MET A 1 17.00 2.06 2.55
CA MET A 1 15.82 1.26 2.08
C MET A 1 15.39 1.77 0.72
N ARG A 2 14.75 0.97 -0.14
CA ARG A 2 14.13 1.48 -1.39
C ARG A 2 12.81 0.78 -1.68
N PHE A 3 11.97 1.40 -2.49
CA PHE A 3 10.64 0.88 -2.80
C PHE A 3 10.19 1.26 -4.20
N ALA A 4 9.32 0.43 -4.79
CA ALA A 4 8.75 0.63 -6.13
C ALA A 4 7.34 0.05 -6.18
N SER A 5 6.44 0.66 -6.95
CA SER A 5 5.10 0.08 -7.19
C SER A 5 5.08 -0.68 -8.51
N LEU A 6 4.56 -1.90 -8.45
CA LEU A 6 4.28 -2.69 -9.64
C LEU A 6 2.99 -2.21 -10.33
N GLY A 7 2.09 -1.60 -9.57
CA GLY A 7 0.87 -0.94 -10.01
C GLY A 7 -0.01 -0.60 -8.81
N SER A 8 -0.89 0.37 -8.98
CA SER A 8 -1.84 0.76 -7.93
C SER A 8 -3.18 1.23 -8.47
N GLY A 9 -4.26 0.66 -7.94
CA GLY A 9 -5.65 0.94 -8.29
C GLY A 9 -6.52 -0.33 -8.25
N SER A 10 -7.78 -0.20 -8.63
CA SER A 10 -8.81 -1.24 -8.50
C SER A 10 -8.60 -2.50 -9.35
N GLU A 11 -7.64 -2.51 -10.28
CA GLU A 11 -7.29 -3.72 -11.07
C GLU A 11 -6.08 -4.47 -10.50
N GLY A 12 -5.57 -4.02 -9.36
CA GLY A 12 -4.48 -4.69 -8.64
C GLY A 12 -3.51 -3.71 -8.01
N ASN A 13 -3.07 -4.06 -6.80
CA ASN A 13 -2.05 -3.38 -6.03
C ASN A 13 -0.87 -4.33 -5.78
N ALA A 14 0.33 -3.79 -5.92
CA ALA A 14 1.56 -4.46 -5.49
C ALA A 14 2.68 -3.42 -5.34
N LEU A 15 3.31 -3.40 -4.16
CA LEU A 15 4.44 -2.55 -3.82
C LEU A 15 5.59 -3.44 -3.36
N VAL A 16 6.80 -3.23 -3.89
CA VAL A 16 8.00 -3.92 -3.42
C VAL A 16 8.79 -2.98 -2.51
N VAL A 17 9.24 -3.50 -1.39
CA VAL A 17 10.17 -2.84 -0.47
C VAL A 17 11.43 -3.70 -0.36
N GLU A 18 12.60 -3.06 -0.51
CA GLU A 18 13.90 -3.70 -0.38
C GLU A 18 14.76 -2.97 0.66
N ALA A 19 15.34 -3.74 1.58
CA ALA A 19 16.41 -3.29 2.47
C ALA A 19 17.70 -4.07 2.22
N ASP A 20 18.81 -3.41 2.49
CA ASP A 20 20.12 -4.05 2.44
C ASP A 20 20.28 -4.99 3.64
N GLY A 21 20.45 -6.28 3.37
CA GLY A 21 20.71 -7.33 4.37
C GLY A 21 22.15 -7.80 4.38
N GLY A 22 23.07 -7.04 3.77
CA GLY A 22 24.48 -7.40 3.61
C GLY A 22 24.69 -8.38 2.47
N ALA A 23 24.81 -9.69 2.78
CA ALA A 23 25.10 -10.69 1.76
C ALA A 23 23.95 -10.92 0.77
N THR A 24 22.70 -10.79 1.25
CA THR A 24 21.49 -10.88 0.44
C THR A 24 20.50 -9.80 0.89
N PRO A 25 19.89 -9.05 -0.03
CA PRO A 25 18.88 -8.06 0.33
C PRO A 25 17.62 -8.75 0.84
N THR A 26 16.90 -8.08 1.74
CA THR A 26 15.55 -8.49 2.13
C THR A 26 14.56 -7.81 1.20
N ARG A 27 13.70 -8.59 0.55
CA ARG A 27 12.69 -8.10 -0.38
C ARG A 27 11.32 -8.56 0.05
N VAL A 28 10.43 -7.62 0.28
CA VAL A 28 9.04 -7.94 0.62
C VAL A 28 8.11 -7.35 -0.42
N LEU A 29 7.11 -8.14 -0.81
CA LEU A 29 6.03 -7.69 -1.67
C LEU A 29 4.81 -7.39 -0.80
N LEU A 30 4.39 -6.15 -0.74
CA LEU A 30 3.11 -5.74 -0.15
C LEU A 30 2.02 -5.82 -1.23
N ASP A 31 1.04 -6.67 -0.97
CA ASP A 31 -0.05 -7.06 -1.84
C ASP A 31 0.37 -7.72 -3.16
N CYS A 32 -0.54 -8.49 -3.72
CA CYS A 32 -0.35 -9.35 -4.88
C CYS A 32 -1.59 -9.34 -5.79
N GLY A 33 -2.17 -8.16 -5.99
CA GLY A 33 -3.47 -7.95 -6.66
C GLY A 33 -3.55 -8.36 -8.12
N PHE A 34 -2.43 -8.65 -8.77
CA PHE A 34 -2.38 -9.05 -10.16
C PHE A 34 -2.35 -10.57 -10.32
N SER A 35 -2.62 -11.06 -11.53
CA SER A 35 -2.35 -12.47 -11.87
C SER A 35 -0.85 -12.81 -11.69
N ALA A 36 -0.52 -14.06 -11.38
CA ALA A 36 0.87 -14.46 -11.12
C ALA A 36 1.82 -14.11 -12.28
N LYS A 37 1.36 -14.29 -13.52
CA LYS A 37 2.10 -13.92 -14.74
C LYS A 37 2.39 -12.41 -14.79
N GLU A 38 1.43 -11.60 -14.39
CA GLU A 38 1.55 -10.16 -14.42
C GLU A 38 2.42 -9.63 -13.28
N VAL A 39 2.36 -10.25 -12.09
CA VAL A 39 3.30 -9.96 -10.99
C VAL A 39 4.73 -10.28 -11.43
N GLU A 40 4.99 -11.47 -11.98
CA GLU A 40 6.33 -11.85 -12.47
C GLU A 40 6.84 -10.90 -13.57
N ARG A 41 5.98 -10.51 -14.52
CA ARG A 41 6.30 -9.53 -15.56
C ARG A 41 6.65 -8.15 -14.97
N ARG A 42 5.89 -7.68 -13.98
CA ARG A 42 6.08 -6.38 -13.34
C ARG A 42 7.30 -6.37 -12.42
N LEU A 43 7.57 -7.46 -11.70
CA LEU A 43 8.82 -7.65 -10.95
C LEU A 43 10.03 -7.55 -11.88
N ALA A 44 9.97 -8.20 -13.04
CA ALA A 44 11.05 -8.15 -14.02
C ALA A 44 11.32 -6.72 -14.53
N ARG A 45 10.28 -5.88 -14.65
CA ARG A 45 10.42 -4.46 -15.02
C ARG A 45 11.26 -3.67 -14.03
N VAL A 46 11.16 -3.98 -12.74
CA VAL A 46 11.97 -3.36 -11.67
C VAL A 46 13.24 -4.16 -11.35
N GLY A 47 13.62 -5.11 -12.23
CA GLY A 47 14.86 -5.89 -12.11
C GLY A 47 14.83 -7.02 -11.09
N LEU A 48 13.64 -7.50 -10.72
CA LEU A 48 13.44 -8.56 -9.73
C LEU A 48 12.82 -9.83 -10.34
N ALA A 49 13.05 -10.95 -9.67
CA ALA A 49 12.36 -12.21 -9.92
C ALA A 49 11.61 -12.66 -8.66
N ALA A 50 10.51 -13.41 -8.84
CA ALA A 50 9.63 -13.80 -7.74
C ALA A 50 10.33 -14.68 -6.69
N ASP A 51 11.24 -15.56 -7.11
CA ASP A 51 12.07 -16.39 -6.24
C ASP A 51 13.07 -15.61 -5.37
N THR A 52 13.23 -14.30 -5.63
CA THR A 52 14.07 -13.43 -4.81
C THR A 52 13.30 -12.73 -3.69
N LEU A 53 11.98 -12.90 -3.62
CA LEU A 53 11.16 -12.34 -2.55
C LEU A 53 11.34 -13.15 -1.26
N SER A 54 11.56 -12.44 -0.15
CA SER A 54 11.67 -13.00 1.19
C SER A 54 10.29 -13.27 1.81
N ALA A 55 9.30 -12.44 1.48
CA ALA A 55 7.93 -12.57 2.00
C ALA A 55 6.91 -11.84 1.10
N ILE A 56 5.65 -12.22 1.22
CA ILE A 56 4.51 -11.46 0.70
C ILE A 56 3.62 -11.04 1.88
N LEU A 57 3.39 -9.74 2.05
CA LEU A 57 2.50 -9.18 3.05
C LEU A 57 1.16 -8.82 2.39
N ILE A 58 0.05 -9.11 3.05
CA ILE A 58 -1.28 -8.81 2.53
C ILE A 58 -1.98 -7.85 3.48
N THR A 59 -2.50 -6.75 2.94
CA THR A 59 -3.28 -5.78 3.69
C THR A 59 -4.65 -6.35 4.08
N HIS A 60 -5.35 -6.94 3.13
CA HIS A 60 -6.70 -7.50 3.30
C HIS A 60 -7.13 -8.44 2.16
N GLU A 61 -8.31 -9.05 2.28
CA GLU A 61 -8.76 -10.16 1.41
C GLU A 61 -9.32 -9.76 0.04
N HIS A 62 -9.42 -8.46 -0.28
CA HIS A 62 -9.98 -8.05 -1.57
C HIS A 62 -9.11 -8.51 -2.74
N SER A 63 -9.74 -8.82 -3.87
CA SER A 63 -9.10 -9.51 -4.99
C SER A 63 -7.96 -8.73 -5.64
N ASP A 64 -8.04 -7.40 -5.62
CA ASP A 64 -7.01 -6.47 -6.07
C ASP A 64 -5.87 -6.31 -5.05
N HIS A 65 -5.89 -7.05 -3.94
CA HIS A 65 -4.80 -7.14 -2.96
C HIS A 65 -4.32 -8.59 -2.80
N ILE A 66 -5.19 -9.55 -2.49
CA ILE A 66 -4.76 -10.95 -2.37
C ILE A 66 -4.40 -11.56 -3.73
N GLY A 67 -5.11 -11.17 -4.80
CA GLY A 67 -4.96 -11.62 -6.19
C GLY A 67 -4.36 -13.01 -6.36
N SER A 68 -3.06 -13.06 -6.70
CA SER A 68 -2.33 -14.31 -6.93
C SER A 68 -1.39 -14.75 -5.80
N ALA A 69 -1.47 -14.13 -4.62
CA ALA A 69 -0.58 -14.37 -3.48
C ALA A 69 -0.44 -15.85 -3.14
N LEU A 70 -1.55 -16.58 -2.93
CA LEU A 70 -1.52 -18.00 -2.61
C LEU A 70 -0.85 -18.85 -3.72
N THR A 71 -1.00 -18.43 -4.98
CA THR A 71 -0.38 -19.12 -6.13
C THR A 71 1.12 -18.90 -6.17
N LEU A 72 1.58 -17.65 -5.98
CA LEU A 72 3.02 -17.34 -5.93
C LEU A 72 3.69 -17.95 -4.70
N ALA A 73 3.06 -17.86 -3.53
CA ALA A 73 3.53 -18.44 -2.29
C ALA A 73 3.81 -19.95 -2.45
N ARG A 74 2.86 -20.71 -3.00
CA ARG A 74 3.08 -22.14 -3.30
C ARG A 74 4.17 -22.38 -4.33
N ARG A 75 4.15 -21.62 -5.44
CA ARG A 75 5.07 -21.84 -6.58
C ARG A 75 6.52 -21.62 -6.19
N TRP A 76 6.77 -20.59 -5.39
CA TRP A 76 8.11 -20.11 -5.06
C TRP A 76 8.50 -20.35 -3.60
N SER A 77 7.64 -21.01 -2.82
CA SER A 77 7.83 -21.26 -1.38
C SER A 77 8.08 -19.96 -0.60
N ILE A 78 7.30 -18.91 -0.91
CA ILE A 78 7.41 -17.61 -0.24
C ILE A 78 6.41 -17.57 0.92
N PRO A 79 6.84 -17.28 2.17
CA PRO A 79 5.93 -17.17 3.28
C PRO A 79 5.01 -15.95 3.14
N LEU A 80 3.75 -16.13 3.52
CA LEU A 80 2.75 -15.06 3.56
C LEU A 80 2.67 -14.45 4.97
N TYR A 81 2.37 -13.17 5.04
CA TYR A 81 2.12 -12.45 6.29
C TYR A 81 0.84 -11.64 6.16
N MET A 82 -0.12 -11.89 7.05
CA MET A 82 -1.43 -11.24 7.00
C MET A 82 -2.11 -11.33 8.37
N SER A 83 -3.19 -10.56 8.58
CA SER A 83 -4.00 -10.70 9.78
C SER A 83 -4.71 -12.06 9.84
N TRP A 84 -5.17 -12.43 11.03
CA TRP A 84 -5.95 -13.66 11.20
C TRP A 84 -7.27 -13.58 10.41
N GLY A 85 -7.96 -12.44 10.46
CA GLY A 85 -9.18 -12.19 9.69
C GLY A 85 -8.98 -12.39 8.18
N THR A 86 -7.88 -11.86 7.63
CA THR A 86 -7.54 -12.04 6.20
C THR A 86 -7.24 -13.50 5.89
N ALA A 87 -6.44 -14.18 6.72
CA ALA A 87 -6.10 -15.59 6.53
C ALA A 87 -7.33 -16.50 6.49
N GLN A 88 -8.28 -16.28 7.42
CA GLN A 88 -9.56 -16.98 7.45
C GLN A 88 -10.42 -16.69 6.22
N ALA A 89 -10.44 -15.43 5.75
CA ALA A 89 -11.22 -15.03 4.59
C ALA A 89 -10.77 -15.72 3.30
N VAL A 90 -9.46 -15.92 3.15
CA VAL A 90 -8.85 -16.50 1.95
C VAL A 90 -8.63 -18.01 2.04
N GLY A 91 -8.98 -18.64 3.17
CA GLY A 91 -8.81 -20.07 3.40
C GLY A 91 -7.34 -20.50 3.43
N ALA A 92 -6.48 -19.71 4.09
CA ALA A 92 -5.03 -19.93 4.10
C ALA A 92 -4.63 -21.30 4.71
N ASP A 93 -5.36 -21.78 5.72
CA ASP A 93 -5.13 -23.07 6.39
C ASP A 93 -5.19 -24.26 5.41
N ASP A 94 -6.10 -24.21 4.43
CA ASP A 94 -6.30 -25.28 3.44
C ASP A 94 -5.49 -25.05 2.15
N ALA A 95 -4.78 -23.92 2.04
CA ALA A 95 -4.14 -23.49 0.80
C ALA A 95 -2.76 -24.12 0.56
N GLY A 96 -2.22 -24.89 1.51
CA GLY A 96 -0.91 -25.53 1.41
C GLY A 96 0.25 -24.53 1.30
N VAL A 97 0.13 -23.41 2.01
CA VAL A 97 1.13 -22.31 2.06
C VAL A 97 1.62 -22.13 3.48
N GLU A 98 2.87 -21.68 3.63
CA GLU A 98 3.33 -21.12 4.89
C GLU A 98 2.75 -19.72 5.04
N PHE A 99 2.10 -19.43 6.17
CA PHE A 99 1.69 -18.09 6.52
C PHE A 99 1.95 -17.79 8.00
N ASN A 100 2.18 -16.51 8.29
CA ASN A 100 2.42 -15.97 9.60
C ASN A 100 1.33 -14.94 9.92
N VAL A 101 0.70 -15.09 11.08
CA VAL A 101 -0.33 -14.14 11.54
C VAL A 101 0.34 -12.88 12.05
N LEU A 102 -0.15 -11.74 11.59
CA LEU A 102 0.23 -10.42 12.06
C LEU A 102 -0.80 -9.87 13.03
N TRP A 103 -0.33 -9.22 14.08
CA TRP A 103 -1.15 -8.50 15.05
C TRP A 103 -0.90 -7.00 14.90
N GLY A 104 -1.96 -6.21 14.86
CA GLY A 104 -1.83 -4.75 14.82
C GLY A 104 -0.95 -4.24 15.97
N ASP A 105 -0.08 -3.28 15.65
CA ASP A 105 0.84 -2.63 16.57
C ASP A 105 1.99 -3.49 17.11
N GLU A 106 2.16 -4.71 16.61
CA GLU A 106 3.29 -5.58 16.94
C GLU A 106 4.29 -5.64 15.78
N VAL A 107 5.50 -5.12 16.01
CA VAL A 107 6.57 -5.16 15.01
C VAL A 107 7.04 -6.60 14.78
N VAL A 108 7.10 -7.01 13.52
CA VAL A 108 7.74 -8.26 13.09
C VAL A 108 8.99 -7.94 12.29
N GLU A 109 10.04 -8.74 12.47
CA GLU A 109 11.27 -8.64 11.69
C GLU A 109 11.23 -9.65 10.53
N ILE A 110 11.40 -9.14 9.32
CA ILE A 110 11.60 -9.95 8.12
C ILE A 110 12.99 -9.58 7.59
N GLY A 111 13.99 -10.42 7.88
CA GLY A 111 15.38 -10.14 7.50
C GLY A 111 15.89 -8.81 8.07
N ALA A 112 16.21 -7.85 7.20
CA ALA A 112 16.68 -6.51 7.56
C ALA A 112 15.56 -5.46 7.65
N LEU A 113 14.29 -5.86 7.53
CA LEU A 113 13.12 -4.98 7.62
C LEU A 113 12.35 -5.23 8.91
N GLY A 114 12.20 -4.18 9.71
CA GLY A 114 11.16 -4.10 10.74
C GLY A 114 9.85 -3.67 10.09
N VAL A 115 8.80 -4.48 10.28
CA VAL A 115 7.47 -4.25 9.73
C VAL A 115 6.49 -4.02 10.86
N LEU A 116 5.86 -2.84 10.89
CA LEU A 116 4.79 -2.49 11.81
C LEU A 116 3.44 -2.56 11.08
N PRO A 117 2.66 -3.63 11.24
CA PRO A 117 1.25 -3.65 10.88
C PRO A 117 0.43 -2.71 11.79
N TYR A 118 -0.58 -2.05 11.23
CA TYR A 118 -1.53 -1.23 12.00
C TYR A 118 -2.93 -1.31 11.38
N THR A 119 -3.96 -1.25 12.23
CA THR A 119 -5.36 -1.41 11.79
C THR A 119 -5.93 -0.11 11.22
N VAL A 120 -6.84 -0.23 10.24
CA VAL A 120 -7.52 0.91 9.62
C VAL A 120 -9.03 0.66 9.45
N PRO A 121 -9.86 1.71 9.40
CA PRO A 121 -11.28 1.57 9.07
C PRO A 121 -11.47 1.28 7.57
N HIS A 122 -11.77 0.02 7.24
CA HIS A 122 -12.11 -0.42 5.89
C HIS A 122 -13.08 -1.62 5.93
N ASP A 123 -13.89 -1.77 4.89
CA ASP A 123 -14.88 -2.86 4.73
C ASP A 123 -14.19 -4.19 4.35
N ALA A 124 -13.40 -4.74 5.27
CA ALA A 124 -12.63 -5.97 5.10
C ALA A 124 -12.43 -6.71 6.43
N ARG A 125 -11.94 -7.96 6.39
CA ARG A 125 -11.74 -8.78 7.59
C ARG A 125 -10.38 -8.51 8.22
N GLU A 126 -10.39 -7.66 9.24
CA GLU A 126 -9.20 -7.25 10.01
C GLU A 126 -8.13 -6.65 9.08
N PRO A 127 -8.44 -5.54 8.38
CA PRO A 127 -7.51 -4.92 7.44
C PRO A 127 -6.31 -4.32 8.17
N LEU A 128 -5.13 -4.61 7.63
CA LEU A 128 -3.86 -4.05 8.09
C LEU A 128 -3.25 -3.18 7.01
N GLN A 129 -2.57 -2.13 7.46
CA GLN A 129 -1.65 -1.31 6.68
C GLN A 129 -0.27 -1.37 7.34
N PHE A 130 0.77 -0.82 6.70
CA PHE A 130 2.14 -1.13 7.10
C PHE A 130 3.06 0.08 7.14
N VAL A 131 3.91 0.11 8.16
CA VAL A 131 5.14 0.91 8.15
C VAL A 131 6.34 -0.03 8.07
N PHE A 132 7.22 0.22 7.12
CA PHE A 132 8.49 -0.49 6.96
C PHE A 132 9.63 0.36 7.50
N SER A 133 10.62 -0.29 8.12
CA SER A 133 11.80 0.34 8.69
C SER A 133 13.05 -0.47 8.40
N ASP A 134 14.14 0.17 7.98
CA ASP A 134 15.49 -0.42 7.95
C ASP A 134 16.34 -0.02 9.18
N GLY A 135 15.70 0.55 10.20
CA GLY A 135 16.33 1.09 11.41
C GLY A 135 16.82 2.54 11.26
N ALA A 136 17.01 3.04 10.03
CA ALA A 136 17.39 4.42 9.76
C ALA A 136 16.25 5.25 9.18
N ASN A 137 15.47 4.64 8.29
CA ASN A 137 14.42 5.27 7.50
C ASN A 137 13.08 4.56 7.67
N ARG A 138 11.97 5.30 7.56
CA ARG A 138 10.61 4.76 7.67
C ARG A 138 9.79 5.04 6.41
N LEU A 139 9.14 4.01 5.88
CA LEU A 139 8.17 4.08 4.79
C LEU A 139 6.78 3.71 5.31
N GLY A 140 5.86 4.67 5.33
CA GLY A 140 4.45 4.40 5.64
C GLY A 140 3.63 4.16 4.38
N VAL A 141 2.77 3.13 4.39
CA VAL A 141 1.85 2.81 3.30
C VAL A 141 0.44 2.80 3.85
N LEU A 142 -0.43 3.64 3.30
CA LEU A 142 -1.84 3.74 3.65
C LEU A 142 -2.68 3.73 2.37
N THR A 143 -3.23 2.56 2.04
CA THR A 143 -4.27 2.40 1.01
C THR A 143 -5.58 1.91 1.62
N ASP A 144 -6.68 2.06 0.88
CA ASP A 144 -8.00 1.52 1.25
C ASP A 144 -8.43 1.89 2.66
N VAL A 145 -8.65 3.18 2.88
CA VAL A 145 -9.13 3.68 4.17
C VAL A 145 -10.24 4.70 3.95
N GLY A 146 -11.34 4.56 4.69
CA GLY A 146 -12.46 5.48 4.51
C GLY A 146 -12.31 6.79 5.28
N GLU A 147 -11.54 6.81 6.37
CA GLU A 147 -11.29 8.03 7.16
C GLU A 147 -9.96 8.02 7.93
N SER A 148 -9.46 9.21 8.24
CA SER A 148 -8.33 9.39 9.16
C SER A 148 -8.73 9.07 10.59
N THR A 149 -7.81 8.49 11.36
CA THR A 149 -7.93 8.31 12.80
C THR A 149 -6.71 8.88 13.51
N PRO A 150 -6.81 9.23 14.81
CA PRO A 150 -5.64 9.64 15.60
C PRO A 150 -4.53 8.57 15.60
N HIS A 151 -4.92 7.30 15.57
CA HIS A 151 -4.00 6.17 15.49
C HIS A 151 -3.19 6.18 14.19
N ILE A 152 -3.86 6.33 13.04
CA ILE A 152 -3.21 6.47 11.73
C ILE A 152 -2.21 7.62 11.73
N ASN A 153 -2.62 8.78 12.25
CA ASN A 153 -1.75 9.96 12.27
C ASN A 153 -0.53 9.75 13.18
N ALA A 154 -0.69 9.07 14.31
CA ALA A 154 0.42 8.74 15.21
C ALA A 154 1.42 7.77 14.56
N VAL A 155 0.93 6.70 13.91
CA VAL A 155 1.78 5.68 13.28
C VAL A 155 2.56 6.26 12.10
N LEU A 156 1.91 7.07 11.26
CA LEU A 156 2.52 7.63 10.04
C LEU A 156 3.39 8.88 10.28
N SER A 157 3.30 9.52 11.45
CA SER A 157 4.11 10.69 11.75
C SER A 157 5.61 10.37 11.77
N GLY A 158 6.40 11.28 11.20
CA GLY A 158 7.86 11.17 11.15
C GLY A 158 8.38 10.12 10.15
N CYS A 159 7.57 9.69 9.18
CA CYS A 159 8.05 8.85 8.07
C CYS A 159 8.92 9.65 7.09
N ASP A 160 9.89 8.97 6.49
CA ASP A 160 10.76 9.50 5.43
C ASP A 160 10.11 9.40 4.05
N ALA A 161 9.24 8.41 3.85
CA ALA A 161 8.38 8.30 2.70
C ALA A 161 6.95 7.91 3.08
N LEU A 162 6.00 8.34 2.26
CA LEU A 162 4.59 7.95 2.36
C LEU A 162 4.05 7.52 1.00
N VAL A 163 3.37 6.39 0.96
CA VAL A 163 2.45 6.01 -0.13
C VAL A 163 1.04 6.16 0.43
N LEU A 164 0.29 7.13 -0.08
CA LEU A 164 -0.97 7.58 0.51
C LEU A 164 -2.10 7.50 -0.53
N GLU A 165 -3.21 6.87 -0.15
CA GLU A 165 -4.41 6.80 -0.99
C GLU A 165 -4.92 8.20 -1.35
N CYS A 166 -5.15 8.39 -2.64
CA CYS A 166 -5.81 9.54 -3.23
C CYS A 166 -6.83 8.97 -4.23
N ASN A 167 -7.88 8.31 -3.73
CA ASN A 167 -8.73 7.50 -4.59
C ASN A 167 -9.59 8.35 -5.53
N HIS A 168 -10.23 9.40 -5.04
CA HIS A 168 -11.13 10.20 -5.87
C HIS A 168 -11.06 11.70 -5.60
N ASP A 169 -11.40 12.46 -6.63
CA ASP A 169 -11.85 13.84 -6.50
C ASP A 169 -13.36 13.85 -6.22
N VAL A 170 -13.78 14.68 -5.25
CA VAL A 170 -15.17 14.74 -4.79
C VAL A 170 -16.10 15.21 -5.91
N GLY A 171 -15.67 16.19 -6.71
CA GLY A 171 -16.44 16.71 -7.83
C GLY A 171 -16.59 15.68 -8.95
N MET A 172 -15.51 14.99 -9.32
CA MET A 172 -15.53 13.92 -10.31
C MET A 172 -16.42 12.76 -9.86
N LEU A 173 -16.31 12.29 -8.62
CA LEU A 173 -17.17 11.22 -8.09
C LEU A 173 -18.64 11.63 -8.13
N ALA A 174 -18.98 12.85 -7.70
CA ALA A 174 -20.34 13.37 -7.73
C ALA A 174 -20.91 13.44 -9.15
N ALA A 175 -20.12 13.90 -10.12
CA ALA A 175 -20.49 13.99 -11.54
C ALA A 175 -20.46 12.65 -12.30
N SER A 176 -19.89 11.59 -11.71
CA SER A 176 -19.71 10.31 -12.38
C SER A 176 -21.03 9.59 -12.69
N ARG A 177 -20.95 8.60 -13.59
CA ARG A 177 -22.08 7.73 -13.97
C ARG A 177 -22.40 6.64 -12.94
N TYR A 178 -21.68 6.57 -11.82
CA TYR A 178 -21.89 5.54 -10.82
C TYR A 178 -23.28 5.63 -10.18
N PRO A 179 -23.92 4.49 -9.85
CA PRO A 179 -25.14 4.51 -9.05
C PRO A 179 -24.93 5.23 -7.73
N ALA A 180 -25.98 5.88 -7.21
CA ALA A 180 -25.90 6.63 -5.96
C ALA A 180 -25.40 5.79 -4.78
N SER A 181 -25.77 4.50 -4.71
CA SER A 181 -25.28 3.57 -3.69
C SER A 181 -23.77 3.35 -3.76
N LEU A 182 -23.20 3.24 -4.96
CA LEU A 182 -21.76 3.08 -5.14
C LEU A 182 -21.01 4.36 -4.78
N LYS A 183 -21.53 5.53 -5.17
CA LYS A 183 -20.95 6.82 -4.76
C LYS A 183 -20.94 6.97 -3.24
N ALA A 184 -22.04 6.61 -2.58
CA ALA A 184 -22.15 6.66 -1.12
C ALA A 184 -21.20 5.68 -0.42
N ARG A 185 -20.99 4.49 -0.99
CA ARG A 185 -20.01 3.52 -0.48
C ARG A 185 -18.57 4.04 -0.61
N ILE A 186 -18.20 4.52 -1.80
CA ILE A 186 -16.84 5.04 -2.07
C ILE A 186 -16.52 6.25 -1.18
N GLY A 187 -17.43 7.21 -1.07
CA GLY A 187 -17.24 8.41 -0.24
C GLY A 187 -17.60 8.26 1.24
N GLY A 188 -17.91 7.04 1.70
CA GLY A 188 -18.27 6.76 3.10
C GLY A 188 -17.04 6.52 3.98
N SER A 189 -17.24 6.49 5.30
CA SER A 189 -16.16 6.32 6.31
C SER A 189 -15.44 4.97 6.29
N HIS A 190 -15.94 4.00 5.52
CA HIS A 190 -15.31 2.69 5.29
C HIS A 190 -14.97 2.46 3.80
N GLY A 191 -15.11 3.50 2.97
CA GLY A 191 -14.79 3.48 1.55
C GLY A 191 -13.32 3.78 1.29
N HIS A 192 -13.06 4.85 0.54
CA HIS A 192 -11.71 5.28 0.17
C HIS A 192 -11.51 6.77 0.41
N LEU A 193 -10.27 7.20 0.66
CA LEU A 193 -9.94 8.61 0.81
C LEU A 193 -10.16 9.37 -0.49
N ASN A 194 -10.79 10.53 -0.39
CA ASN A 194 -10.68 11.55 -1.42
C ASN A 194 -9.36 12.34 -1.27
N ASN A 195 -9.00 13.10 -2.29
CA ASN A 195 -7.77 13.90 -2.32
C ASN A 195 -7.66 14.88 -1.14
N GLU A 196 -8.78 15.46 -0.70
CA GLU A 196 -8.82 16.47 0.37
C GLU A 196 -8.60 15.83 1.75
N ALA A 197 -9.22 14.66 1.99
CA ALA A 197 -9.06 13.88 3.21
C ALA A 197 -7.62 13.35 3.34
N ALA A 198 -7.03 12.87 2.24
CA ALA A 198 -5.62 12.52 2.17
C ALA A 198 -4.72 13.73 2.53
N GLY A 199 -5.05 14.91 1.98
CA GLY A 199 -4.36 16.16 2.34
C GLY A 199 -4.51 16.51 3.83
N GLY A 200 -5.68 16.25 4.42
CA GLY A 200 -5.94 16.41 5.84
C GLY A 200 -5.07 15.51 6.73
N ILE A 201 -4.89 14.25 6.36
CA ILE A 201 -3.94 13.33 7.02
C ILE A 201 -2.55 13.93 6.94
N LEU A 202 -2.07 14.22 5.72
CA LEU A 202 -0.72 14.75 5.49
C LEU A 202 -0.45 16.03 6.29
N ALA A 203 -1.43 16.93 6.40
CA ALA A 203 -1.32 18.17 7.17
C ALA A 203 -1.14 17.93 8.68
N ALA A 204 -1.69 16.83 9.20
CA ALA A 204 -1.63 16.46 10.62
C ALA A 204 -0.33 15.73 11.02
N LEU A 205 0.47 15.26 10.06
CA LEU A 205 1.70 14.51 10.32
C LEU A 205 2.89 15.43 10.62
N ASP A 206 3.82 14.95 11.45
CA ASP A 206 5.19 15.44 11.43
C ASP A 206 5.86 15.00 10.11
N ARG A 207 6.16 15.98 9.26
CA ARG A 207 6.76 15.81 7.93
C ARG A 207 8.21 16.29 7.86
N SER A 208 8.84 16.55 9.00
CA SER A 208 10.21 17.11 9.06
C SER A 208 11.26 16.25 8.35
N LYS A 209 11.03 14.95 8.20
CA LYS A 209 11.89 13.98 7.50
C LYS A 209 11.37 13.55 6.13
N LEU A 210 10.17 13.98 5.74
CA LEU A 210 9.48 13.45 4.57
C LEU A 210 10.18 13.88 3.28
N ARG A 211 10.79 12.91 2.60
CA ARG A 211 11.50 13.06 1.33
C ARG A 211 10.62 12.72 0.14
N HIS A 212 9.84 11.64 0.25
CA HIS A 212 8.98 11.14 -0.83
C HIS A 212 7.53 11.05 -0.39
N LEU A 213 6.63 11.57 -1.21
CA LEU A 213 5.19 11.37 -1.07
C LEU A 213 4.63 10.84 -2.40
N VAL A 214 4.01 9.68 -2.37
CA VAL A 214 3.40 9.07 -3.55
C VAL A 214 1.89 8.98 -3.35
N ALA A 215 1.14 9.68 -4.19
CA ALA A 215 -0.30 9.48 -4.28
C ALA A 215 -0.59 8.14 -4.96
N ALA A 216 -1.38 7.28 -4.33
CA ALA A 216 -1.65 5.93 -4.80
C ALA A 216 -3.14 5.60 -4.78
N HIS A 217 -3.47 4.45 -5.35
CA HIS A 217 -4.82 3.90 -5.38
C HIS A 217 -5.87 4.81 -6.04
N LEU A 218 -5.46 5.54 -7.09
CA LEU A 218 -6.33 6.45 -7.82
C LEU A 218 -7.44 5.69 -8.56
N SER A 219 -8.67 6.18 -8.43
CA SER A 219 -9.79 5.77 -9.25
C SER A 219 -9.56 6.21 -10.69
N GLN A 220 -9.57 5.26 -11.61
CA GLN A 220 -9.41 5.53 -13.05
C GLN A 220 -10.49 6.48 -13.61
N GLN A 221 -11.70 6.45 -13.04
CA GLN A 221 -12.83 7.25 -13.52
C GLN A 221 -13.05 8.54 -12.74
N ASN A 222 -12.67 8.56 -11.46
CA ASN A 222 -13.04 9.63 -10.53
C ASN A 222 -11.85 10.40 -9.97
N ASN A 223 -10.67 10.25 -10.55
CA ASN A 223 -9.51 11.07 -10.21
C ASN A 223 -8.60 11.26 -11.41
N THR A 224 -7.64 12.18 -11.29
CA THR A 224 -6.49 12.26 -12.19
C THR A 224 -5.20 12.42 -11.40
N PRO A 225 -4.04 11.99 -11.94
CA PRO A 225 -2.74 12.23 -11.33
C PRO A 225 -2.49 13.70 -10.98
N GLU A 226 -2.96 14.62 -11.81
CA GLU A 226 -2.80 16.07 -11.62
C GLU A 226 -3.59 16.57 -10.42
N LEU A 227 -4.83 16.10 -10.23
CA LEU A 227 -5.66 16.48 -9.09
C LEU A 227 -5.08 15.94 -7.78
N ALA A 228 -4.68 14.67 -7.76
CA ALA A 228 -4.04 14.07 -6.60
C ALA A 228 -2.73 14.81 -6.24
N ARG A 229 -1.87 15.08 -7.24
CA ARG A 229 -0.63 15.83 -7.05
C ARG A 229 -0.88 17.25 -6.56
N ALA A 230 -1.88 17.94 -7.10
CA ALA A 230 -2.22 19.30 -6.70
C ALA A 230 -2.68 19.36 -5.24
N ALA A 231 -3.52 18.41 -4.81
CA ALA A 231 -3.97 18.32 -3.42
C ALA A 231 -2.80 18.10 -2.45
N MET A 232 -1.87 17.21 -2.80
CA MET A 232 -0.66 16.97 -1.99
C MET A 232 0.26 18.19 -1.96
N ALA A 233 0.49 18.82 -3.12
CA ALA A 233 1.33 20.01 -3.24
C ALA A 233 0.78 21.19 -2.43
N ALA A 234 -0.53 21.37 -2.39
CA ALA A 234 -1.17 22.42 -1.59
C ALA A 234 -0.83 22.31 -0.09
N VAL A 235 -0.67 21.09 0.43
CA VAL A 235 -0.33 20.83 1.83
C VAL A 235 1.18 20.91 2.08
N LEU A 236 2.01 20.53 1.11
CA LEU A 236 3.48 20.58 1.22
C LEU A 236 4.04 21.99 1.01
N GLY A 237 3.37 22.84 0.23
CA GLY A 237 3.83 24.19 -0.07
C GLY A 237 5.22 24.17 -0.73
N ASN A 238 6.19 24.84 -0.12
CA ASN A 238 7.57 24.92 -0.61
C ASN A 238 8.50 23.83 -0.03
N ALA A 239 7.97 22.80 0.61
CA ALA A 239 8.78 21.71 1.13
C ALA A 239 9.54 21.02 -0.02
N ALA A 240 10.78 20.59 0.24
CA ALA A 240 11.61 19.88 -0.73
C ALA A 240 11.20 18.41 -0.92
N THR A 241 9.94 18.06 -0.63
CA THR A 241 9.40 16.71 -0.74
C THR A 241 9.03 16.42 -2.20
N GLU A 242 9.51 15.31 -2.74
CA GLU A 242 9.17 14.86 -4.08
C GLU A 242 7.76 14.25 -4.08
N ILE A 243 6.91 14.70 -5.01
CA ILE A 243 5.55 14.19 -5.16
C ILE A 243 5.47 13.29 -6.39
N GLY A 244 5.29 11.99 -6.16
CA GLY A 244 5.02 10.98 -7.17
C GLY A 244 3.54 10.59 -7.25
N VAL A 245 3.18 9.84 -8.29
CA VAL A 245 1.86 9.21 -8.43
C VAL A 245 2.06 7.76 -8.88
N ALA A 246 1.48 6.80 -8.16
CA ALA A 246 1.47 5.40 -8.55
C ALA A 246 0.32 5.15 -9.54
N THR A 247 0.64 4.66 -10.73
CA THR A 247 -0.37 4.37 -11.77
C THR A 247 -0.80 2.90 -11.77
N GLN A 248 -2.00 2.60 -12.27
CA GLN A 248 -2.45 1.21 -12.43
C GLN A 248 -1.55 0.38 -13.37
N GLY A 249 -1.09 0.98 -14.46
CA GLY A 249 -0.34 0.30 -15.51
C GLY A 249 1.13 0.06 -15.15
N GLU A 250 1.80 1.09 -14.61
CA GLU A 250 3.24 1.06 -14.40
C GLU A 250 3.67 1.21 -12.94
N GLY A 251 2.76 1.63 -12.05
CA GLY A 251 3.13 2.01 -10.69
C GLY A 251 4.13 3.16 -10.74
N PHE A 252 5.31 2.96 -10.17
CA PHE A 252 6.48 3.84 -10.26
C PHE A 252 7.77 3.04 -10.04
N ASP A 253 8.90 3.53 -10.58
CA ASP A 253 10.21 2.89 -10.45
C ASP A 253 10.87 3.16 -9.08
N TRP A 254 12.04 2.59 -8.81
CA TRP A 254 12.71 2.66 -7.51
C TRP A 254 12.90 4.08 -6.97
N LEU A 255 12.36 4.32 -5.77
CA LEU A 255 12.68 5.45 -4.92
C LEU A 255 13.55 4.98 -3.75
N ALA A 256 14.64 5.70 -3.47
CA ALA A 256 15.58 5.39 -2.40
C ALA A 256 15.39 6.29 -1.17
N LEU A 257 15.62 5.69 0.00
CA LEU A 257 15.65 6.28 1.33
C LEU A 257 17.00 6.03 2.01
#